data_AF-A0A0D7E1Z1-F1
#
_entry.id   AF-A0A0D7E1Z1-F1
#
_cell.length_a   1.000
_cell.length_b   1.000
_cell.length_c   1.000
_cell.angle_alpha   90.00
_cell.angle_beta   90.00
_cell.angle_gamma   90.00
#
_symmetry.space_group_name_H-M   'P 1'
#
loop_
_entity.id
_entity.type
_entity.pdbx_description
1 polymer ?
#
loop_
_entity_poly.entity_id
_entity_poly.type
_entity_poly.pdbx_seq_one_letter_code
_entity_poly.pdbx_strand_id
1 'polypeptide(L)'
;LGAEWLAIRPNTDVALALAISHVLLTEKLYDAKFISDYTFGFEKVSDYLLGKGWDKVEKTPEWGESVTEIPAAVIRRLAHQFVENRTMLASGWSCQRQHHGEQWPWAFVTLASMVGQVGMPGGGFCQNYHLYSLGSPAGLAPALAPGMSGGTRKANKPWPKEKGAQSIPVARIVDMLEKPGQTYEHNGETKIYPDVKMTYWVGGNPFHHHQDRNRMRKAWRKFETVVVQDFQWTASARFADIVLPATTTTERDDIEMVGAVSKRAYIAMKKVVDPVFESKTDYAIFTALAERLGVGQEFTGGKSEMDMVRDVYAAAKKTADAKKAVTLPSFEEFWEKGIVEFETPTKHLSWTKYADFREDPVENMLPTGTGRIELYSKPIEKMGYDDCPPHASWLEPMEWLGQKDKTYPLHMN
;
A
#
# COMPACT_ATOMS: atom_id res chain seq x y z
N LEU A 1 25.88 -10.90 2.52
CA LEU A 1 25.41 -11.30 3.86
C LEU A 1 25.08 -12.79 3.78
N GLY A 2 25.84 -13.64 4.45
CA GLY A 2 25.57 -15.09 4.49
C GLY A 2 24.40 -15.41 5.40
N ALA A 3 23.21 -14.93 5.05
CA ALA A 3 21.98 -15.15 5.83
C ALA A 3 21.48 -16.59 5.67
N GLU A 4 20.86 -17.13 6.72
CA GLU A 4 20.11 -18.39 6.64
C GLU A 4 18.83 -18.15 5.83
N TRP A 5 18.58 -19.01 4.84
CA TRP A 5 17.34 -19.00 4.08
C TRP A 5 16.44 -20.15 4.53
N LEU A 6 15.25 -19.80 5.03
CA LEU A 6 14.18 -20.73 5.34
C LEU A 6 13.18 -20.73 4.18
N ALA A 7 13.26 -21.76 3.35
CA ALA A 7 12.42 -21.91 2.16
C ALA A 7 11.03 -22.41 2.53
N ILE A 8 10.17 -21.49 2.96
CA ILE A 8 8.77 -21.81 3.27
C ILE A 8 7.99 -22.19 2.01
N ARG A 9 7.05 -23.13 2.11
CA ARG A 9 6.03 -23.35 1.08
C ARG A 9 5.28 -22.02 0.80
N PRO A 10 5.25 -21.50 -0.44
CA PRO A 10 4.56 -20.25 -0.74
C PRO A 10 3.10 -20.25 -0.27
N ASN A 11 2.62 -19.08 0.16
CA ASN A 11 1.27 -18.83 0.68
C ASN A 11 0.98 -19.44 2.06
N THR A 12 2.01 -19.81 2.84
CA THR A 12 1.85 -20.46 4.16
C THR A 12 2.43 -19.65 5.32
N ASP A 13 2.85 -18.41 5.09
CA ASP A 13 3.50 -17.55 6.08
C ASP A 13 2.64 -17.32 7.33
N VAL A 14 1.31 -17.25 7.16
CA VAL A 14 0.36 -17.15 8.28
C VAL A 14 0.47 -18.37 9.21
N ALA A 15 0.58 -19.58 8.64
CA ALA A 15 0.73 -20.78 9.45
C ALA A 15 2.04 -20.80 10.22
N LEU A 16 3.14 -20.34 9.62
CA LEU A 16 4.41 -20.19 10.32
C LEU A 16 4.30 -19.21 11.50
N ALA A 17 3.71 -18.02 11.28
CA ALA A 17 3.54 -17.03 12.33
C ALA A 17 2.67 -17.57 13.50
N LEU A 18 1.57 -18.27 13.18
CA LEU A 18 0.71 -18.90 14.18
C LEU A 18 1.44 -20.00 14.96
N ALA A 19 2.25 -20.83 14.30
CA ALA A 19 3.00 -21.89 14.96
C ALA A 19 4.10 -21.35 15.88
N ILE A 20 4.78 -20.26 15.50
CA ILE A 20 5.72 -19.55 16.38
C ILE A 20 4.98 -18.95 17.58
N SER A 21 3.86 -18.28 17.34
CA SER A 21 3.00 -17.72 18.39
C SER A 21 2.50 -18.79 19.36
N HIS A 22 2.17 -20.00 18.89
CA HIS A 22 1.80 -21.12 19.74
C HIS A 22 2.93 -21.50 20.71
N VAL A 23 4.17 -21.64 20.24
CA VAL A 23 5.34 -21.90 21.12
C VAL A 23 5.50 -20.80 22.16
N LEU A 24 5.44 -19.53 21.74
CA LEU A 24 5.53 -18.39 22.64
C LEU A 24 4.46 -18.45 23.74
N LEU A 25 3.25 -18.88 23.40
CA LEU A 25 2.13 -19.03 24.33
C LEU A 25 2.31 -20.21 25.29
N THR A 26 2.55 -21.42 24.77
CA THR A 26 2.57 -22.65 25.58
C THR A 26 3.77 -22.72 26.50
N GLU A 27 4.89 -22.15 26.09
CA GLU A 27 6.11 -22.07 26.91
C GLU A 27 6.17 -20.81 27.77
N LYS A 28 5.14 -19.94 27.70
CA LYS A 28 5.05 -18.67 28.45
C LYS A 28 6.23 -17.73 28.18
N LEU A 29 6.69 -17.67 26.93
CA LEU A 29 7.78 -16.81 26.47
C LEU A 29 7.28 -15.44 25.98
N TYR A 30 5.99 -15.28 25.70
CA TYR A 30 5.42 -14.00 25.27
C TYR A 30 5.49 -12.93 26.38
N ASP A 31 5.59 -11.66 26.00
CA ASP A 31 5.57 -10.54 26.94
C ASP A 31 4.14 -10.30 27.46
N ALA A 32 3.81 -10.96 28.57
CA ALA A 32 2.48 -10.87 29.17
C ALA A 32 2.09 -9.45 29.60
N LYS A 33 3.06 -8.63 30.02
CA LYS A 33 2.80 -7.23 30.37
C LYS A 33 2.47 -6.42 29.11
N PHE A 34 3.24 -6.60 28.03
CA PHE A 34 2.96 -5.91 26.78
C PHE A 34 1.58 -6.29 26.22
N ILE A 35 1.24 -7.58 26.24
CA ILE A 35 -0.09 -8.05 25.82
C ILE A 35 -1.20 -7.40 26.64
N SER A 36 -1.11 -7.42 27.97
CA SER A 36 -2.11 -6.81 28.87
C SER A 36 -2.33 -5.32 28.59
N ASP A 37 -1.23 -4.57 28.46
CA ASP A 37 -1.28 -3.12 28.52
C ASP A 37 -1.53 -2.47 27.15
N TYR A 38 -1.01 -3.09 26.07
CA TYR A 38 -0.97 -2.48 24.74
C TYR A 38 -1.86 -3.17 23.70
N THR A 39 -2.50 -4.29 24.05
CA THR A 39 -3.32 -5.06 23.10
C THR A 39 -4.76 -5.21 23.56
N PHE A 40 -5.61 -5.67 22.64
CA PHE A 40 -7.00 -6.02 22.88
C PHE A 40 -7.34 -7.37 22.23
N GLY A 41 -8.02 -8.24 22.98
CA GLY A 41 -8.60 -9.49 22.46
C GLY A 41 -7.66 -10.69 22.40
N PHE A 42 -6.56 -10.69 23.16
CA PHE A 42 -5.59 -11.77 23.18
C PHE A 42 -6.18 -13.12 23.60
N GLU A 43 -7.19 -13.14 24.47
CA GLU A 43 -7.85 -14.36 24.93
C GLU A 43 -8.44 -15.16 23.76
N LYS A 44 -9.03 -14.47 22.78
CA LYS A 44 -9.59 -15.10 21.57
C LYS A 44 -8.50 -15.68 20.68
N VAL A 45 -7.38 -14.98 20.55
CA VAL A 45 -6.21 -15.46 19.81
C VAL A 45 -5.59 -16.68 20.49
N SER A 46 -5.43 -16.64 21.81
CA SER A 46 -4.93 -17.75 22.63
C SER A 46 -5.80 -19.00 22.48
N ASP A 47 -7.13 -18.86 22.58
CA ASP A 47 -8.06 -19.96 22.36
C ASP A 47 -7.91 -20.57 20.95
N TYR A 48 -7.74 -19.74 19.92
CA TYR A 48 -7.53 -20.21 18.55
C TYR A 48 -6.19 -20.92 18.36
N LEU A 49 -5.11 -20.42 18.95
CA LEU A 49 -3.79 -21.05 18.93
C LEU A 49 -3.83 -22.44 19.59
N LEU A 50 -4.57 -22.57 20.71
CA LEU A 50 -4.73 -23.81 21.47
C LEU A 50 -5.80 -24.78 20.90
N GLY A 51 -6.31 -24.52 19.69
CA GLY A 51 -7.32 -25.38 19.06
C GLY A 51 -8.70 -25.35 19.71
N LYS A 52 -8.98 -24.36 20.57
CA LYS A 52 -10.30 -24.12 21.16
C LYS A 52 -11.20 -23.24 20.28
N GLY A 53 -10.61 -22.60 19.26
CA GLY A 53 -11.28 -21.77 18.26
C GLY A 53 -12.25 -22.52 17.34
N TRP A 54 -12.62 -21.89 16.23
CA TRP A 54 -13.63 -22.40 15.31
C TRP A 54 -13.15 -23.59 14.47
N ASP A 55 -11.87 -23.64 14.11
CA ASP A 55 -11.28 -24.71 13.28
C ASP A 55 -10.95 -25.99 14.07
N LYS A 56 -10.93 -25.92 15.40
CA LYS A 56 -10.59 -27.01 16.31
C LYS A 56 -9.21 -27.63 16.06
N VAL A 57 -8.27 -26.88 15.48
CA VAL A 57 -6.90 -27.34 15.21
C VAL A 57 -5.93 -26.59 16.11
N GLU A 58 -5.16 -27.32 16.92
CA GLU A 58 -4.07 -26.69 17.69
C GLU A 58 -2.92 -26.31 16.76
N LYS A 59 -2.40 -25.09 16.89
CA LYS A 59 -1.40 -24.51 15.99
C LYS A 59 0.02 -24.91 16.39
N THR A 60 0.26 -26.19 16.66
CA THR A 60 1.56 -26.70 17.11
C THR A 60 2.66 -26.49 16.07
N PRO A 61 3.95 -26.57 16.46
CA PRO A 61 5.07 -26.62 15.51
C PRO A 61 4.94 -27.76 14.49
N GLU A 62 4.44 -28.93 14.89
CA GLU A 62 4.21 -30.07 13.98
C GLU A 62 3.11 -29.78 12.96
N TRP A 63 2.04 -29.10 13.38
CA TRP A 63 1.04 -28.58 12.46
C TRP A 63 1.68 -27.58 11.49
N GLY A 64 2.47 -26.63 12.02
CA GLY A 64 3.21 -25.66 11.22
C GLY A 64 4.12 -26.32 10.19
N GLU A 65 4.87 -27.36 10.56
CA GLU A 65 5.72 -28.13 9.64
C GLU A 65 4.92 -28.76 8.50
N SER A 66 3.76 -29.37 8.81
CA SER A 66 2.92 -30.02 7.81
C SER A 66 2.37 -29.05 6.75
N VAL A 67 2.11 -27.80 7.15
CA VAL A 67 1.56 -26.75 6.29
C VAL A 67 2.68 -26.04 5.53
N THR A 68 3.77 -25.72 6.21
CA THR A 68 4.79 -24.76 5.75
C THR A 68 6.06 -25.39 5.18
N GLU A 69 6.29 -26.68 5.45
CA GLU A 69 7.55 -27.41 5.19
C GLU A 69 8.77 -26.91 5.99
N ILE A 70 8.58 -25.96 6.91
CA ILE A 70 9.64 -25.56 7.86
C ILE A 70 9.66 -26.56 9.02
N PRO A 71 10.81 -27.20 9.32
CA PRO A 71 10.87 -28.19 10.39
C PRO A 71 10.40 -27.63 11.73
N ALA A 72 9.65 -28.42 12.51
CA ALA A 72 9.09 -28.01 13.79
C ALA A 72 10.19 -27.58 14.79
N ALA A 73 11.38 -28.18 14.70
CA ALA A 73 12.55 -27.75 15.49
C ALA A 73 13.02 -26.32 15.14
N VAL A 74 12.94 -25.92 13.86
CA VAL A 74 13.27 -24.57 13.41
C VAL A 74 12.22 -23.58 13.91
N ILE A 75 10.93 -23.94 13.86
CA ILE A 75 9.83 -23.11 14.37
C ILE A 75 10.03 -22.79 15.86
N ARG A 76 10.34 -23.81 16.68
CA ARG A 76 10.66 -23.61 18.11
C ARG A 76 11.89 -22.73 18.29
N ARG A 77 12.97 -23.02 17.55
CA ARG A 77 14.21 -22.22 17.60
C ARG A 77 13.95 -20.74 17.32
N LEU A 78 13.15 -20.42 16.30
CA LEU A 78 12.79 -19.03 15.97
C LEU A 78 12.03 -18.35 17.12
N ALA A 79 11.08 -19.05 17.75
CA ALA A 79 10.33 -18.51 18.88
C ALA A 79 11.26 -18.10 20.04
N HIS A 80 12.21 -18.96 20.43
CA HIS A 80 13.21 -18.62 21.46
C HIS A 80 14.12 -17.47 21.03
N GLN A 81 14.67 -17.52 19.82
CA GLN A 81 15.61 -16.51 19.34
C GLN A 81 14.98 -15.11 19.28
N PHE A 82 13.69 -15.01 18.92
CA PHE A 82 12.98 -13.73 18.85
C PHE A 82 12.86 -13.03 20.20
N VAL A 83 12.71 -13.78 21.30
CA VAL A 83 12.57 -13.22 22.65
C VAL A 83 13.89 -13.09 23.41
N GLU A 84 14.90 -13.90 23.07
CA GLU A 84 16.24 -13.84 23.68
C GLU A 84 17.04 -12.60 23.25
N ASN A 85 16.70 -12.01 22.10
CA ASN A 85 17.45 -10.92 21.48
C ASN A 85 16.56 -9.71 21.16
N ARG A 86 17.19 -8.55 20.93
CA ARG A 86 16.52 -7.43 20.25
C ARG A 86 16.24 -7.82 18.79
N THR A 87 14.98 -8.01 18.45
CA THR A 87 14.52 -8.58 17.19
C THR A 87 13.64 -7.58 16.43
N MET A 88 14.04 -7.29 15.18
CA MET A 88 13.23 -6.54 14.22
C MET A 88 12.59 -7.51 13.22
N LEU A 89 11.25 -7.58 13.23
CA LEU A 89 10.50 -8.31 12.23
C LEU A 89 10.25 -7.40 11.01
N ALA A 90 10.93 -7.68 9.90
CA ALA A 90 10.77 -6.95 8.65
C ALA A 90 10.05 -7.79 7.59
N SER A 91 8.91 -7.31 7.07
CA SER A 91 8.14 -8.00 6.02
C SER A 91 8.15 -7.22 4.70
N GLY A 92 8.12 -7.97 3.59
CA GLY A 92 7.73 -7.48 2.27
C GLY A 92 6.20 -7.43 2.10
N TRP A 93 5.74 -7.13 0.88
CA TRP A 93 4.31 -7.09 0.52
C TRP A 93 3.83 -8.26 -0.35
N SER A 94 4.66 -9.24 -0.69
CA SER A 94 4.23 -10.40 -1.49
C SER A 94 3.11 -11.17 -0.78
N CYS A 95 3.25 -11.44 0.51
CA CYS A 95 2.34 -12.28 1.28
C CYS A 95 0.98 -11.63 1.57
N GLN A 96 0.73 -10.38 1.15
CA GLN A 96 -0.62 -9.80 1.15
C GLN A 96 -1.27 -9.77 -0.25
N ARG A 97 -0.54 -10.16 -1.30
CA ARG A 97 -1.05 -10.19 -2.69
C ARG A 97 -1.41 -11.62 -3.08
N GLN A 98 -2.27 -12.23 -2.28
CA GLN A 98 -2.72 -13.61 -2.42
C GLN A 98 -4.16 -13.74 -1.90
N HIS A 99 -4.78 -14.91 -2.07
CA HIS A 99 -6.07 -15.20 -1.42
C HIS A 99 -5.91 -15.11 0.11
N HIS A 100 -6.88 -14.50 0.79
CA HIS A 100 -6.82 -14.20 2.23
C HIS A 100 -5.59 -13.35 2.65
N GLY A 101 -5.11 -12.47 1.76
CA GLY A 101 -3.88 -11.69 1.95
C GLY A 101 -3.89 -10.77 3.17
N GLU A 102 -5.06 -10.45 3.71
CA GLU A 102 -5.28 -9.67 4.93
C GLU A 102 -4.77 -10.39 6.19
N GLN A 103 -4.74 -11.73 6.16
CA GLN A 103 -4.36 -12.54 7.30
C GLN A 103 -2.87 -12.42 7.63
N TRP A 104 -2.00 -12.26 6.63
CA TRP A 104 -0.55 -12.10 6.84
C TRP A 104 -0.19 -10.87 7.66
N PRO A 105 -0.54 -9.64 7.27
CA PRO A 105 -0.17 -8.47 8.04
C PRO A 105 -0.73 -8.51 9.46
N TRP A 106 -1.91 -9.11 9.66
CA TRP A 106 -2.51 -9.27 10.98
C TRP A 106 -1.77 -10.30 11.85
N ALA A 107 -1.45 -11.48 11.30
CA ALA A 107 -0.67 -12.52 11.99
C ALA A 107 0.73 -12.01 12.35
N PHE A 108 1.36 -11.25 11.45
CA PHE A 108 2.67 -10.66 11.64
C PHE A 108 2.70 -9.66 12.81
N VAL A 109 1.72 -8.77 12.91
CA VAL A 109 1.57 -7.84 14.04
C VAL A 109 1.22 -8.57 15.33
N THR A 110 0.42 -9.63 15.26
CA THR A 110 0.11 -10.49 16.41
C THR A 110 1.37 -11.13 16.97
N LEU A 111 2.18 -11.75 16.12
CA LEU A 111 3.47 -12.32 16.50
C LEU A 111 4.40 -11.26 17.10
N ALA A 112 4.55 -10.10 16.46
CA ALA A 112 5.37 -9.00 16.97
C ALA A 112 4.91 -8.49 18.35
N SER A 113 3.59 -8.47 18.58
CA SER A 113 3.00 -8.09 19.86
C SER A 113 3.29 -9.13 20.94
N MET A 114 3.26 -10.42 20.61
CA MET A 114 3.63 -11.50 21.53
C MET A 114 5.13 -11.46 21.88
N VAL A 115 6.00 -11.11 20.93
CA VAL A 115 7.43 -10.88 21.19
C VAL A 115 7.66 -9.64 22.09
N GLY A 116 6.74 -8.67 22.10
CA GLY A 116 6.69 -7.58 23.09
C GLY A 116 7.62 -6.39 22.86
N GLN A 117 8.36 -6.36 21.76
CA GLN A 117 9.42 -5.37 21.51
C GLN A 117 8.97 -4.15 20.70
N VAL A 118 7.66 -4.02 20.42
CA VAL A 118 7.09 -2.86 19.69
C VAL A 118 7.38 -1.56 20.44
N GLY A 119 7.93 -0.57 19.73
CA GLY A 119 8.30 0.73 20.31
C GLY A 119 9.71 0.79 20.91
N MET A 120 10.47 -0.31 20.88
CA MET A 120 11.87 -0.30 21.32
C MET A 120 12.84 0.00 20.16
N PRO A 121 13.97 0.70 20.37
CA PRO A 121 14.97 0.94 19.32
C PRO A 121 15.51 -0.36 18.71
N GLY A 122 15.31 -0.57 17.40
CA GLY A 122 15.69 -1.82 16.73
C GLY A 122 14.81 -3.04 17.05
N GLY A 123 13.67 -2.84 17.73
CA GLY A 123 12.71 -3.88 18.08
C GLY A 123 11.34 -3.67 17.45
N GLY A 124 10.50 -4.71 17.48
CA GLY A 124 9.13 -4.65 16.98
C GLY A 124 9.05 -5.07 15.52
N PHE A 125 8.30 -4.31 14.71
CA PHE A 125 8.03 -4.70 13.33
C PHE A 125 8.02 -3.53 12.35
N CYS A 126 8.31 -3.84 11.08
CA CYS A 126 8.14 -2.93 9.96
C CYS A 126 7.81 -3.71 8.69
N GLN A 127 6.71 -3.34 8.03
CA GLN A 127 6.27 -4.04 6.81
C GLN A 127 6.67 -3.31 5.53
N ASN A 128 7.49 -2.24 5.64
CA ASN A 128 7.74 -1.31 4.54
C ASN A 128 9.23 -0.95 4.35
N TYR A 129 10.19 -1.58 5.06
CA TYR A 129 11.63 -1.27 4.91
C TYR A 129 12.14 -1.47 3.48
N HIS A 130 11.52 -2.39 2.72
CA HIS A 130 11.86 -2.70 1.34
C HIS A 130 11.44 -1.62 0.32
N LEU A 131 10.77 -0.54 0.75
CA LEU A 131 10.21 0.49 -0.13
C LEU A 131 10.73 1.88 0.20
N TYR A 132 10.94 2.67 -0.85
CA TYR A 132 11.23 4.10 -0.79
C TYR A 132 12.40 4.48 0.15
N SER A 133 13.31 3.54 0.41
CA SER A 133 14.37 3.66 1.41
C SER A 133 13.84 4.06 2.80
N LEU A 134 12.69 3.49 3.19
CA LEU A 134 12.14 3.67 4.53
C LEU A 134 13.18 3.27 5.58
N GLY A 135 13.32 4.08 6.63
CA GLY A 135 14.42 3.99 7.59
C GLY A 135 15.55 4.98 7.32
N SER A 136 15.60 5.60 6.13
CA SER A 136 16.45 6.77 5.91
C SER A 136 15.93 7.95 6.75
N PRO A 137 16.77 8.57 7.59
CA PRO A 137 16.37 9.73 8.38
C PRO A 137 15.88 10.89 7.52
N ALA A 138 14.73 11.45 7.89
CA ALA A 138 14.07 12.52 7.16
C ALA A 138 14.78 13.86 7.33
N GLY A 139 15.01 14.56 6.23
CA GLY A 139 15.43 15.94 6.18
C GLY A 139 14.30 16.92 6.46
N LEU A 140 14.62 18.20 6.40
CA LEU A 140 13.69 19.29 6.68
C LEU A 140 12.95 19.83 5.45
N ALA A 141 13.01 19.15 4.30
CA ALA A 141 12.32 19.62 3.10
C ALA A 141 10.82 19.81 3.40
N PRO A 142 10.27 21.01 3.12
CA PRO A 142 8.82 21.18 3.10
C PRO A 142 8.16 20.20 2.12
N ALA A 143 6.88 19.91 2.31
CA ALA A 143 6.15 19.14 1.30
C ALA A 143 5.98 20.01 0.04
N LEU A 144 6.21 19.42 -1.14
CA LEU A 144 5.74 20.00 -2.40
C LEU A 144 4.24 19.70 -2.50
N ALA A 145 3.42 20.75 -2.52
CA ALA A 145 1.98 20.58 -2.71
C ALA A 145 1.69 20.18 -4.17
N PRO A 146 0.60 19.45 -4.45
CA PRO A 146 0.20 19.19 -5.84
C PRO A 146 0.00 20.51 -6.61
N GLY A 147 0.65 20.63 -7.77
CA GLY A 147 0.51 21.83 -8.63
C GLY A 147 -0.87 21.96 -9.29
N MET A 148 -1.59 20.85 -9.41
CA MET A 148 -2.99 20.79 -9.83
C MET A 148 -3.79 19.88 -8.90
N SER A 149 -5.10 20.12 -8.83
CA SER A 149 -6.05 19.23 -8.16
C SER A 149 -7.04 18.68 -9.19
N GLY A 150 -7.70 17.56 -8.88
CA GLY A 150 -8.75 16.99 -9.75
C GLY A 150 -10.01 17.88 -9.90
N GLY A 151 -10.00 19.08 -9.33
CA GLY A 151 -11.12 20.00 -9.28
C GLY A 151 -12.27 19.50 -8.42
N THR A 152 -13.25 20.38 -8.18
CA THR A 152 -14.57 19.97 -7.70
C THR A 152 -15.54 20.05 -8.87
N ARG A 153 -16.39 19.03 -9.02
CA ARG A 153 -17.44 19.04 -10.05
C ARG A 153 -18.35 20.25 -9.79
N LYS A 154 -18.22 21.32 -10.58
CA LYS A 154 -19.03 22.56 -10.47
C LYS A 154 -20.52 22.41 -10.86
N ALA A 155 -21.03 21.18 -11.03
CA ALA A 155 -22.40 20.93 -11.47
C ALA A 155 -23.24 20.17 -10.43
N ASN A 156 -24.09 20.91 -9.73
CA ASN A 156 -25.42 20.68 -9.13
C ASN A 156 -26.16 19.31 -9.17
N LYS A 157 -25.53 18.16 -9.46
CA LYS A 157 -26.19 16.85 -9.31
C LYS A 157 -25.23 15.82 -8.69
N PRO A 158 -25.58 15.23 -7.52
CA PRO A 158 -24.81 14.14 -6.94
C PRO A 158 -24.74 12.96 -7.92
N TRP A 159 -23.77 12.06 -7.74
CA TRP A 159 -23.72 10.82 -8.50
C TRP A 159 -25.05 10.07 -8.33
N PRO A 160 -25.75 9.70 -9.41
CA PRO A 160 -27.06 9.07 -9.27
C PRO A 160 -26.89 7.66 -8.70
N LYS A 161 -27.51 7.39 -7.54
CA LYS A 161 -27.36 6.11 -6.82
C LYS A 161 -27.80 4.91 -7.67
N GLU A 162 -28.78 5.12 -8.54
CA GLU A 162 -29.27 4.12 -9.50
C GLU A 162 -28.23 3.70 -10.55
N LYS A 163 -27.14 4.47 -10.71
CA LYS A 163 -26.02 4.12 -11.60
C LYS A 163 -24.94 3.27 -10.93
N GLY A 164 -25.19 2.78 -9.71
CA GLY A 164 -24.23 1.99 -8.95
C GLY A 164 -23.19 2.85 -8.22
N ALA A 165 -22.15 2.21 -7.72
CA ALA A 165 -21.10 2.85 -6.93
C ALA A 165 -20.27 3.83 -7.78
N GLN A 166 -19.98 5.01 -7.22
CA GLN A 166 -19.09 6.00 -7.85
C GLN A 166 -17.62 5.55 -7.88
N SER A 167 -17.25 4.65 -6.96
CA SER A 167 -15.90 4.09 -6.85
C SER A 167 -15.99 2.59 -6.57
N ILE A 168 -15.08 1.84 -7.19
CA ILE A 168 -14.93 0.41 -7.00
C ILE A 168 -13.54 0.10 -6.44
N PRO A 169 -13.35 -1.02 -5.71
CA PRO A 169 -12.02 -1.51 -5.41
C PRO A 169 -11.25 -1.75 -6.72
N VAL A 170 -10.03 -1.22 -6.84
CA VAL A 170 -9.31 -1.08 -8.12
C VAL A 170 -9.18 -2.39 -8.92
N ALA A 171 -8.99 -3.53 -8.24
CA ALA A 171 -8.86 -4.83 -8.86
C ALA A 171 -10.20 -5.48 -9.29
N ARG A 172 -11.33 -4.79 -9.13
CA ARG A 172 -12.67 -5.27 -9.50
C ARG A 172 -13.13 -4.79 -10.88
N ILE A 173 -12.24 -4.20 -11.70
CA ILE A 173 -12.60 -3.67 -13.02
C ILE A 173 -13.19 -4.73 -13.95
N VAL A 174 -12.63 -5.94 -14.00
CA VAL A 174 -13.15 -7.04 -14.85
C VAL A 174 -14.50 -7.51 -14.32
N ASP A 175 -14.65 -7.68 -13.00
CA ASP A 175 -15.93 -8.07 -12.39
C ASP A 175 -17.03 -7.03 -12.66
N MET A 176 -16.71 -5.74 -12.52
CA MET A 176 -17.61 -4.62 -12.82
C MET A 176 -18.10 -4.67 -14.26
N LEU A 177 -17.19 -4.87 -15.23
CA LEU A 177 -17.55 -4.98 -16.64
C LEU A 177 -18.41 -6.21 -16.90
N GLU A 178 -18.10 -7.34 -16.25
CA GLU A 178 -18.86 -8.58 -16.44
C GLU A 178 -20.26 -8.53 -15.85
N LYS A 179 -20.44 -7.83 -14.72
CA LYS A 179 -21.63 -7.90 -13.85
C LYS A 179 -22.23 -6.52 -13.50
N PRO A 180 -22.49 -5.63 -14.48
CA PRO A 180 -23.11 -4.33 -14.18
C PRO A 180 -24.47 -4.53 -13.48
N GLY A 181 -24.75 -3.70 -12.47
CA GLY A 181 -25.99 -3.78 -11.68
C GLY A 181 -26.03 -4.87 -10.61
N GLN A 182 -25.03 -5.76 -10.54
CA GLN A 182 -24.96 -6.75 -9.45
C GLN A 182 -24.32 -6.16 -8.19
N THR A 183 -24.68 -6.73 -7.03
CA THR A 183 -24.12 -6.34 -5.74
C THR A 183 -22.76 -6.98 -5.48
N TYR A 184 -21.91 -6.29 -4.73
CA TYR A 184 -20.66 -6.81 -4.16
C TYR A 184 -20.44 -6.24 -2.76
N GLU A 185 -19.70 -6.97 -1.94
CA GLU A 185 -19.36 -6.54 -0.59
C GLU A 185 -17.94 -5.95 -0.55
N HIS A 186 -17.76 -4.91 0.25
CA HIS A 186 -16.46 -4.31 0.47
C HIS A 186 -16.42 -3.61 1.83
N ASN A 187 -15.62 -4.16 2.75
CA ASN A 187 -15.33 -3.56 4.05
C ASN A 187 -16.59 -3.21 4.87
N GLY A 188 -17.52 -4.17 5.00
CA GLY A 188 -18.77 -4.01 5.75
C GLY A 188 -19.91 -3.34 4.97
N GLU A 189 -19.69 -2.94 3.71
CA GLU A 189 -20.69 -2.30 2.88
C GLU A 189 -21.09 -3.15 1.67
N THR A 190 -22.38 -3.21 1.37
CA THR A 190 -22.89 -3.73 0.08
C THR A 190 -23.01 -2.60 -0.93
N LYS A 191 -22.40 -2.78 -2.10
CA LYS A 191 -22.36 -1.82 -3.21
C LYS A 191 -22.85 -2.47 -4.49
N ILE A 192 -23.14 -1.67 -5.53
CA ILE A 192 -23.61 -2.13 -6.83
C ILE A 192 -22.58 -1.74 -7.89
N TYR A 193 -22.21 -2.65 -8.79
CA TYR A 193 -21.31 -2.32 -9.89
C TYR A 193 -21.96 -1.34 -10.89
N PRO A 194 -21.27 -0.23 -11.24
CA PRO A 194 -21.76 0.67 -12.28
C PRO A 194 -21.61 0.06 -13.69
N ASP A 195 -22.44 0.50 -14.62
CA ASP A 195 -22.34 0.14 -16.04
C ASP A 195 -21.46 1.15 -16.79
N VAL A 196 -20.14 0.93 -16.76
CA VAL A 196 -19.16 1.84 -17.36
C VAL A 196 -18.97 1.55 -18.84
N LYS A 197 -19.14 2.59 -19.69
CA LYS A 197 -19.03 2.48 -21.15
C LYS A 197 -17.71 2.98 -21.73
N MET A 198 -17.01 3.88 -21.04
CA MET A 198 -15.76 4.45 -21.52
C MET A 198 -14.67 4.35 -20.46
N THR A 199 -13.44 4.12 -20.89
CA THR A 199 -12.25 4.29 -20.05
C THR A 199 -11.23 5.20 -20.72
N TYR A 200 -10.58 6.03 -19.91
CA TYR A 200 -9.43 6.86 -20.31
C TYR A 200 -8.29 6.50 -19.36
N TRP A 201 -7.26 5.84 -19.89
CA TRP A 201 -6.10 5.39 -19.12
C TRP A 201 -4.88 6.24 -19.42
N VAL A 202 -4.26 6.81 -18.37
CA VAL A 202 -3.04 7.62 -18.46
C VAL A 202 -2.02 7.09 -17.45
N GLY A 203 -0.77 6.92 -17.89
CA GLY A 203 0.35 6.54 -17.00
C GLY A 203 0.23 5.14 -16.38
N GLY A 204 -0.47 4.21 -17.02
CA GLY A 204 -0.61 2.84 -16.54
C GLY A 204 -0.87 1.82 -17.64
N ASN A 205 -0.58 0.54 -17.34
CA ASN A 205 -0.65 -0.55 -18.31
C ASN A 205 -1.50 -1.73 -17.75
N PRO A 206 -2.85 -1.65 -17.81
CA PRO A 206 -3.74 -2.69 -17.29
C PRO A 206 -3.58 -4.05 -17.99
N PHE A 207 -3.19 -4.05 -19.26
CA PHE A 207 -2.80 -5.27 -19.99
C PHE A 207 -1.45 -5.88 -19.55
N HIS A 208 -0.82 -5.32 -18.51
CA HIS A 208 0.29 -5.91 -17.80
C HIS A 208 -0.08 -6.24 -16.34
N HIS A 209 -0.59 -5.28 -15.56
CA HIS A 209 -0.76 -5.46 -14.10
C HIS A 209 -1.98 -6.28 -13.68
N HIS A 210 -2.99 -6.45 -14.54
CA HIS A 210 -4.23 -7.11 -14.15
C HIS A 210 -4.18 -8.61 -14.43
N GLN A 211 -4.84 -9.40 -13.59
CA GLN A 211 -4.83 -10.85 -13.61
C GLN A 211 -5.71 -11.41 -14.76
N ASP A 212 -5.53 -12.69 -15.07
CA ASP A 212 -6.24 -13.44 -16.12
C ASP A 212 -6.43 -12.64 -17.43
N ARG A 213 -5.37 -12.62 -18.24
CA ARG A 213 -5.33 -11.87 -19.50
C ARG A 213 -6.43 -12.29 -20.48
N ASN A 214 -6.81 -13.57 -20.49
CA ASN A 214 -7.81 -14.10 -21.42
C ASN A 214 -9.22 -13.66 -21.04
N ARG A 215 -9.57 -13.72 -19.75
CA ARG A 215 -10.83 -13.17 -19.24
C ARG A 215 -10.88 -11.66 -19.41
N MET A 216 -9.81 -10.96 -19.02
CA MET A 216 -9.74 -9.50 -19.16
C MET A 216 -9.94 -9.06 -20.61
N ARG A 217 -9.31 -9.72 -21.59
CA ARG A 217 -9.49 -9.36 -23.02
C ARG A 217 -10.95 -9.46 -23.47
N LYS A 218 -11.72 -10.42 -22.95
CA LYS A 218 -13.15 -10.56 -23.26
C LYS A 218 -13.96 -9.43 -22.60
N ALA A 219 -13.72 -9.18 -21.31
CA ALA A 219 -14.40 -8.13 -20.56
C ALA A 219 -14.09 -6.72 -21.08
N TRP A 220 -12.86 -6.46 -21.52
CA TRP A 220 -12.40 -5.16 -22.02
C TRP A 220 -13.21 -4.69 -23.25
N ARG A 221 -13.71 -5.62 -24.06
CA ARG A 221 -14.57 -5.33 -25.24
C ARG A 221 -15.97 -4.81 -24.87
N LYS A 222 -16.31 -4.77 -23.58
CA LYS A 222 -17.57 -4.19 -23.11
C LYS A 222 -17.51 -2.66 -22.99
N PHE A 223 -16.31 -2.08 -22.98
CA PHE A 223 -16.18 -0.65 -23.23
C PHE A 223 -16.59 -0.35 -24.68
N GLU A 224 -17.35 0.72 -24.85
CA GLU A 224 -17.70 1.30 -26.15
C GLU A 224 -16.55 2.17 -26.69
N THR A 225 -15.76 2.77 -25.78
CA THR A 225 -14.59 3.59 -26.14
C THR A 225 -13.46 3.40 -25.12
N VAL A 226 -12.26 3.14 -25.62
CA VAL A 226 -11.01 3.01 -24.85
C VAL A 226 -10.00 4.03 -25.35
N VAL A 227 -9.64 4.99 -24.48
CA VAL A 227 -8.57 5.96 -24.74
C VAL A 227 -7.35 5.59 -23.90
N VAL A 228 -6.18 5.50 -24.53
CA VAL A 228 -4.90 5.31 -23.84
C VAL A 228 -3.95 6.46 -24.19
N GLN A 229 -3.39 7.09 -23.16
CA GLN A 229 -2.39 8.14 -23.27
C GLN A 229 -1.08 7.63 -22.65
N ASP A 230 -0.09 7.42 -23.51
CA ASP A 230 1.18 6.79 -23.18
C ASP A 230 2.27 7.29 -24.15
N PHE A 231 3.52 7.26 -23.72
CA PHE A 231 4.68 7.54 -24.58
C PHE A 231 5.24 6.26 -25.22
N GLN A 232 4.77 5.08 -24.79
CA GLN A 232 5.15 3.77 -25.34
C GLN A 232 3.97 3.04 -25.97
N TRP A 233 4.26 2.25 -27.01
CA TRP A 233 3.28 1.34 -27.65
C TRP A 233 3.06 0.06 -26.82
N THR A 234 2.59 0.24 -25.58
CA THR A 234 2.35 -0.81 -24.59
C THR A 234 1.25 -1.78 -25.03
N ALA A 235 1.13 -2.92 -24.33
CA ALA A 235 0.00 -3.82 -24.55
C ALA A 235 -1.34 -3.10 -24.41
N SER A 236 -1.48 -2.17 -23.46
CA SER A 236 -2.73 -1.42 -23.28
C SER A 236 -3.02 -0.48 -24.45
N ALA A 237 -2.01 0.21 -24.98
CA ALA A 237 -2.17 1.03 -26.20
C ALA A 237 -2.61 0.20 -27.41
N ARG A 238 -2.14 -1.05 -27.54
CA ARG A 238 -2.56 -1.98 -28.62
C ARG A 238 -4.02 -2.44 -28.51
N PHE A 239 -4.65 -2.27 -27.35
CA PHE A 239 -6.06 -2.59 -27.09
C PHE A 239 -6.93 -1.33 -26.91
N ALA A 240 -6.45 -0.17 -27.34
CA ALA A 240 -7.19 1.09 -27.33
C ALA A 240 -7.86 1.37 -28.68
N ASP A 241 -8.95 2.14 -28.66
CA ASP A 241 -9.57 2.70 -29.87
C ASP A 241 -8.86 4.00 -30.28
N ILE A 242 -8.41 4.78 -29.29
CA ILE A 242 -7.71 6.05 -29.47
C ILE A 242 -6.42 6.01 -28.66
N VAL A 243 -5.29 6.29 -29.32
CA VAL A 243 -3.97 6.43 -28.68
C VAL A 243 -3.51 7.87 -28.78
N LEU A 244 -3.14 8.48 -27.65
CA LEU A 244 -2.62 9.84 -27.57
C LEU A 244 -1.15 9.83 -27.12
N PRO A 245 -0.19 10.33 -27.93
CA PRO A 245 1.23 10.27 -27.61
C PRO A 245 1.62 11.31 -26.55
N ALA A 246 1.96 10.84 -25.36
CA ALA A 246 2.50 11.69 -24.29
C ALA A 246 4.03 11.86 -24.41
N THR A 247 4.59 12.88 -23.79
CA THR A 247 6.04 13.04 -23.64
C THR A 247 6.59 12.26 -22.44
N THR A 248 7.89 12.01 -22.44
CA THR A 248 8.66 11.61 -21.25
C THR A 248 8.97 12.82 -20.35
N THR A 249 9.48 12.59 -19.14
CA THR A 249 9.87 13.65 -18.21
C THR A 249 11.08 14.47 -18.69
N THR A 250 11.89 13.97 -19.61
CA THR A 250 13.04 14.70 -20.17
C THR A 250 12.68 15.71 -21.26
N GLU A 251 11.42 15.71 -21.70
CA GLU A 251 10.90 16.58 -22.76
C GLU A 251 10.10 17.77 -22.19
N ARG A 252 10.10 17.96 -20.86
CA ARG A 252 9.36 19.02 -20.15
C ARG A 252 10.08 19.46 -18.88
N ASP A 253 9.69 20.63 -18.38
CA ASP A 253 10.16 21.17 -17.09
C ASP A 253 9.24 20.74 -15.95
N ASP A 254 9.82 20.32 -14.82
CA ASP A 254 9.08 19.94 -13.61
C ASP A 254 9.92 20.18 -12.33
N ILE A 255 9.34 19.91 -11.15
CA ILE A 255 10.01 19.94 -9.85
C ILE A 255 9.63 18.70 -9.04
N GLU A 256 10.60 18.07 -8.39
CA GLU A 256 10.34 16.92 -7.52
C GLU A 256 11.21 16.91 -6.27
N MET A 257 10.73 16.24 -5.23
CA MET A 257 11.46 15.96 -4.00
C MET A 257 12.30 14.68 -4.14
N VAL A 258 13.58 14.81 -3.80
CA VAL A 258 14.51 13.67 -3.73
C VAL A 258 14.31 12.92 -2.41
N GLY A 259 13.85 11.68 -2.54
CA GLY A 259 13.65 10.74 -1.45
C GLY A 259 12.30 10.94 -0.76
N ALA A 260 11.33 10.09 -1.11
CA ALA A 260 9.96 10.17 -0.60
C ALA A 260 9.87 10.13 0.94
N VAL A 261 10.76 9.36 1.58
CA VAL A 261 10.87 9.29 3.05
C VAL A 261 11.93 10.27 3.57
N SER A 262 13.09 10.29 2.93
CA SER A 262 14.26 11.00 3.44
C SER A 262 14.20 12.51 3.23
N LYS A 263 13.34 13.01 2.33
CA LYS A 263 13.09 14.45 2.10
C LYS A 263 14.38 15.27 2.00
N ARG A 264 15.31 14.80 1.14
CA ARG A 264 16.71 15.25 1.17
C ARG A 264 16.96 16.47 0.33
N ALA A 265 16.24 16.63 -0.78
CA ALA A 265 16.43 17.76 -1.67
C ALA A 265 15.16 18.03 -2.48
N TYR A 266 15.12 19.19 -3.12
CA TYR A 266 14.32 19.40 -4.33
C TYR A 266 15.24 19.42 -5.52
N ILE A 267 14.79 18.84 -6.63
CA ILE A 267 15.49 18.84 -7.90
C ILE A 267 14.63 19.58 -8.94
N ALA A 268 15.27 20.47 -9.71
CA ALA A 268 14.66 21.04 -10.90
C ALA A 268 14.79 20.02 -12.05
N MET A 269 13.69 19.44 -12.46
CA MET A 269 13.65 18.50 -13.59
C MET A 269 13.55 19.31 -14.88
N LYS A 270 14.68 19.88 -15.32
CA LYS A 270 14.73 20.73 -16.51
C LYS A 270 14.53 19.91 -17.79
N LYS A 271 13.85 20.49 -18.77
CA LYS A 271 13.76 19.95 -20.12
C LYS A 271 15.16 19.71 -20.69
N VAL A 272 15.40 18.51 -21.19
CA VAL A 272 16.67 18.07 -21.79
C VAL A 272 16.62 18.12 -23.31
N VAL A 273 15.49 17.70 -23.90
CA VAL A 273 15.26 17.69 -25.35
C VAL A 273 13.86 18.22 -25.68
N ASP A 274 13.62 18.64 -26.90
CA ASP A 274 12.26 18.99 -27.35
C ASP A 274 11.37 17.74 -27.51
N PRO A 275 10.03 17.89 -27.36
CA PRO A 275 9.08 16.80 -27.63
C PRO A 275 9.32 16.12 -28.98
N VAL A 276 9.40 14.79 -28.97
CA VAL A 276 9.73 14.00 -30.17
C VAL A 276 8.46 13.68 -30.98
N PHE A 277 8.55 13.80 -32.31
CA PHE A 277 7.44 13.60 -33.24
C PHE A 277 6.26 14.54 -32.97
N GLU A 278 5.06 14.00 -32.75
CA GLU A 278 3.84 14.75 -32.45
C GLU A 278 3.43 14.61 -30.97
N SER A 279 4.36 14.14 -30.12
CA SER A 279 4.09 13.97 -28.70
C SER A 279 3.83 15.31 -28.02
N LYS A 280 2.99 15.29 -26.98
CA LYS A 280 2.65 16.46 -26.18
C LYS A 280 2.72 16.12 -24.70
N THR A 281 2.98 17.11 -23.85
CA THR A 281 2.88 16.90 -22.41
C THR A 281 1.46 16.54 -22.03
N ASP A 282 1.30 15.77 -20.95
CA ASP A 282 -0.04 15.42 -20.45
C ASP A 282 -0.88 16.69 -20.21
N TYR A 283 -0.26 17.75 -19.69
CA TYR A 283 -0.89 19.05 -19.49
C TYR A 283 -1.39 19.68 -20.79
N ALA A 284 -0.58 19.67 -21.86
CA ALA A 284 -0.99 20.23 -23.15
C ALA A 284 -2.14 19.43 -23.80
N ILE A 285 -2.13 18.09 -23.67
CA ILE A 285 -3.22 17.24 -24.14
C ILE A 285 -4.51 17.56 -23.38
N PHE A 286 -4.45 17.59 -22.04
CA PHE A 286 -5.63 17.89 -21.22
C PHE A 286 -6.11 19.33 -21.37
N THR A 287 -5.22 20.29 -21.60
CA THR A 287 -5.58 21.68 -21.92
C THR A 287 -6.41 21.73 -23.21
N ALA A 288 -5.95 21.07 -24.28
CA ALA A 288 -6.67 21.02 -25.55
C ALA A 288 -8.04 20.33 -25.45
N LEU A 289 -8.18 19.34 -24.56
CA LEU A 289 -9.46 18.71 -24.23
C LEU A 289 -10.37 19.67 -23.45
N ALA A 290 -9.85 20.34 -22.43
CA ALA A 290 -10.59 21.31 -21.62
C ALA A 290 -11.11 22.48 -22.46
N GLU A 291 -10.32 22.99 -23.41
CA GLU A 291 -10.74 24.02 -24.37
C GLU A 291 -11.93 23.56 -25.22
N ARG A 292 -11.90 22.32 -25.74
CA ARG A 292 -13.01 21.74 -26.51
C ARG A 292 -14.27 21.53 -25.67
N LEU A 293 -14.10 21.30 -24.37
CA LEU A 293 -15.20 21.20 -23.41
C LEU A 293 -15.69 22.57 -22.90
N GLY A 294 -15.07 23.67 -23.33
CA GLY A 294 -15.43 25.03 -22.90
C GLY A 294 -15.01 25.38 -21.46
N VAL A 295 -14.08 24.61 -20.87
CA VAL A 295 -13.57 24.80 -19.49
C VAL A 295 -12.06 25.02 -19.44
N GLY A 296 -11.45 25.45 -20.55
CA GLY A 296 -10.00 25.62 -20.68
C GLY A 296 -9.43 26.65 -19.70
N GLN A 297 -10.14 27.76 -19.47
CA GLN A 297 -9.70 28.78 -18.52
C GLN A 297 -9.77 28.29 -17.07
N GLU A 298 -10.80 27.54 -16.70
CA GLU A 298 -10.93 26.93 -15.38
C GLU A 298 -9.89 25.83 -15.14
N PHE A 299 -9.54 25.08 -16.19
CA PHE A 299 -8.53 24.03 -16.12
C PHE A 299 -7.13 24.63 -15.94
N THR A 300 -6.74 25.59 -16.77
CA THR A 300 -5.40 26.18 -16.75
C THR A 300 -5.23 27.24 -15.66
N GLY A 301 -6.33 27.90 -15.26
CA GLY A 301 -6.25 29.12 -14.45
C GLY A 301 -5.48 30.26 -15.13
N GLY A 302 -5.29 30.19 -16.45
CA GLY A 302 -4.41 31.08 -17.21
C GLY A 302 -2.91 30.84 -17.01
N LYS A 303 -2.52 29.70 -16.43
CA LYS A 303 -1.12 29.37 -16.10
C LYS A 303 -0.46 28.47 -17.14
N SER A 304 0.82 28.70 -17.39
CA SER A 304 1.68 27.76 -18.10
C SER A 304 2.17 26.63 -17.17
N GLU A 305 2.77 25.58 -17.73
CA GLU A 305 3.41 24.51 -16.94
C GLU A 305 4.49 25.07 -15.99
N MET A 306 5.30 26.02 -16.47
CA MET A 306 6.34 26.64 -15.65
C MET A 306 5.76 27.52 -14.53
N ASP A 307 4.61 28.15 -14.73
CA ASP A 307 3.94 28.89 -13.65
C ASP A 307 3.46 27.95 -12.55
N MET A 308 2.99 26.74 -12.92
CA MET A 308 2.61 25.73 -11.92
C MET A 308 3.81 25.26 -11.10
N VAL A 309 4.95 25.01 -11.74
CA VAL A 309 6.19 24.66 -11.04
C VAL A 309 6.64 25.79 -10.09
N ARG A 310 6.55 27.05 -10.52
CA ARG A 310 6.82 28.22 -9.66
C ARG A 310 5.88 28.28 -8.46
N ASP A 311 4.60 28.01 -8.66
CA ASP A 311 3.61 28.00 -7.58
C ASP A 311 3.87 26.90 -6.56
N VAL A 312 4.23 25.69 -7.01
CA VAL A 312 4.60 24.57 -6.13
C VAL A 312 5.80 24.95 -5.26
N TYR A 313 6.85 25.53 -5.87
CA TYR A 313 8.02 26.02 -5.14
C TYR A 313 7.67 27.17 -4.17
N ALA A 314 6.86 28.13 -4.60
CA ALA A 314 6.43 29.25 -3.79
C ALA A 314 5.60 28.81 -2.57
N ALA A 315 4.73 27.81 -2.73
CA ALA A 315 3.96 27.22 -1.64
C ALA A 315 4.86 26.50 -0.63
N ALA A 316 5.86 25.76 -1.11
CA ALA A 316 6.87 25.13 -0.26
C ALA A 316 7.70 26.17 0.51
N LYS A 317 8.12 27.25 -0.17
CA LYS A 317 8.83 28.38 0.45
C LYS A 317 8.00 29.08 1.51
N LYS A 318 6.73 29.40 1.21
CA LYS A 318 5.81 29.97 2.20
C LYS A 318 5.66 29.09 3.45
N THR A 319 5.60 27.77 3.26
CA THR A 319 5.53 26.81 4.37
C THR A 319 6.83 26.79 5.19
N ALA A 320 7.98 26.85 4.52
CA ALA A 320 9.29 26.93 5.17
C ALA A 320 9.42 28.20 6.02
N ASP A 321 9.08 29.36 5.44
CA ASP A 321 9.17 30.68 6.07
C ASP A 321 8.24 30.77 7.30
N ALA A 322 7.00 30.24 7.18
CA ALA A 322 6.05 30.20 8.29
C ALA A 322 6.52 29.33 9.46
N LYS A 323 7.18 28.21 9.17
CA LYS A 323 7.72 27.29 10.18
C LYS A 323 9.09 27.70 10.71
N LYS A 324 9.76 28.66 10.05
CA LYS A 324 11.16 29.07 10.32
C LYS A 324 12.12 27.88 10.40
N ALA A 325 11.83 26.82 9.63
CA ALA A 325 12.52 25.54 9.74
C ALA A 325 13.75 25.48 8.82
N VAL A 326 13.64 26.05 7.61
CA VAL A 326 14.71 26.11 6.60
C VAL A 326 14.56 27.39 5.78
N THR A 327 15.67 27.92 5.27
CA THR A 327 15.67 29.05 4.34
C THR A 327 15.78 28.53 2.92
N LEU A 328 14.73 28.74 2.13
CA LEU A 328 14.74 28.43 0.70
C LEU A 328 15.22 29.64 -0.12
N PRO A 329 16.09 29.44 -1.14
CA PRO A 329 16.55 30.50 -2.04
C PRO A 329 15.41 31.04 -2.91
N SER A 330 15.68 32.06 -3.73
CA SER A 330 14.71 32.47 -4.76
C SER A 330 14.43 31.32 -5.74
N PHE A 331 13.32 31.40 -6.48
CA PHE A 331 13.03 30.39 -7.50
C PHE A 331 14.12 30.39 -8.58
N GLU A 332 14.60 31.56 -8.97
CA GLU A 332 15.62 31.75 -10.00
C GLU A 332 16.95 31.12 -9.58
N GLU A 333 17.38 31.34 -8.33
CA GLU A 333 18.60 30.74 -7.77
C GLU A 333 18.49 29.21 -7.68
N PHE A 334 17.34 28.70 -7.19
CA PHE A 334 17.08 27.27 -7.17
C PHE A 334 17.10 26.68 -8.58
N TRP A 335 16.38 27.31 -9.51
CA TRP A 335 16.26 26.82 -10.87
C TRP A 335 17.60 26.84 -11.58
N GLU A 336 18.41 27.90 -11.44
CA GLU A 336 19.76 27.97 -11.99
C GLU A 336 20.64 26.83 -11.47
N LYS A 337 20.73 26.69 -10.14
CA LYS A 337 21.54 25.66 -9.47
C LYS A 337 21.07 24.23 -9.74
N GLY A 338 19.77 24.05 -9.94
CA GLY A 338 19.13 22.76 -10.25
C GLY A 338 18.82 21.87 -9.04
N ILE A 339 19.32 22.20 -7.84
CA ILE A 339 19.07 21.44 -6.63
C ILE A 339 19.17 22.32 -5.37
N VAL A 340 18.31 22.06 -4.39
CA VAL A 340 18.44 22.55 -3.01
C VAL A 340 18.34 21.38 -2.04
N GLU A 341 19.36 21.21 -1.19
CA GLU A 341 19.43 20.14 -0.20
C GLU A 341 18.97 20.62 1.18
N PHE A 342 18.48 19.68 1.98
CA PHE A 342 17.97 19.95 3.32
C PHE A 342 18.72 19.14 4.37
N GLU A 343 19.07 19.81 5.46
CA GLU A 343 19.69 19.17 6.62
C GLU A 343 18.77 18.09 7.21
N THR A 344 19.40 17.03 7.71
CA THR A 344 18.75 16.01 8.54
C THR A 344 19.07 16.28 10.01
N PRO A 345 18.09 16.68 10.82
CA PRO A 345 18.31 16.95 12.24
C PRO A 345 18.82 15.72 12.98
N THR A 346 19.73 15.90 13.94
CA THR A 346 20.28 14.81 14.77
C THR A 346 19.18 13.97 15.42
N LYS A 347 18.09 14.59 15.88
CA LYS A 347 16.94 13.89 16.48
C LYS A 347 16.24 12.92 15.53
N HIS A 348 16.31 13.12 14.21
CA HIS A 348 15.73 12.21 13.23
C HIS A 348 16.62 10.99 12.97
N LEU A 349 17.91 11.04 13.37
CA LEU A 349 18.83 9.91 13.23
C LEU A 349 18.54 8.78 14.23
N SER A 350 17.83 9.08 15.33
CA SER A 350 17.51 8.16 16.41
C SER A 350 16.01 7.92 16.60
N TRP A 351 15.19 8.29 15.62
CA TRP A 351 13.73 8.13 15.72
C TRP A 351 13.33 6.65 15.76
N THR A 352 12.47 6.31 16.72
CA THR A 352 11.95 4.95 16.92
C THR A 352 10.43 4.93 16.73
N LYS A 353 9.96 4.10 15.80
CA LYS A 353 8.53 3.94 15.54
C LYS A 353 7.82 3.36 16.78
N TYR A 354 6.68 3.94 17.14
CA TYR A 354 5.87 3.56 18.31
C TYR A 354 6.52 3.79 19.69
N ALA A 355 7.62 4.56 19.77
CA ALA A 355 8.23 4.89 21.07
C ALA A 355 7.24 5.60 22.01
N ASP A 356 6.56 6.64 21.53
CA ASP A 356 5.59 7.41 22.32
C ASP A 356 4.40 6.53 22.78
N PHE A 357 3.86 5.68 21.89
CA PHE A 357 2.82 4.71 22.24
C PHE A 357 3.29 3.72 23.31
N ARG A 358 4.56 3.30 23.26
CA ARG A 358 5.14 2.41 24.27
C ARG A 358 5.33 3.13 25.60
N GLU A 359 5.78 4.37 25.58
CA GLU A 359 6.04 5.18 26.77
C GLU A 359 4.74 5.47 27.53
N ASP A 360 3.71 5.92 26.82
CA ASP A 360 2.39 6.18 27.40
C ASP A 360 1.28 5.79 26.40
N PRO A 361 0.67 4.59 26.53
CA PRO A 361 -0.38 4.13 25.63
C PRO A 361 -1.73 4.81 25.87
N VAL A 362 -1.90 5.56 26.95
CA VAL A 362 -3.13 6.31 27.24
C VAL A 362 -3.09 7.67 26.57
N GLU A 363 -1.95 8.36 26.64
CA GLU A 363 -1.78 9.66 25.98
C GLU A 363 -1.56 9.49 24.47
N ASN A 364 -0.84 8.44 24.06
CA ASN A 364 -0.45 8.21 22.66
C ASN A 364 -1.22 7.03 22.03
N MET A 365 -2.55 6.99 22.26
CA MET A 365 -3.43 5.93 21.75
C MET A 365 -3.30 5.72 20.24
N LEU A 366 -3.36 4.46 19.82
CA LEU A 366 -3.46 4.11 18.40
C LEU A 366 -4.84 4.52 17.84
N PRO A 367 -4.95 4.80 16.53
CA PRO A 367 -6.22 5.14 15.89
C PRO A 367 -7.11 3.91 15.65
N THR A 368 -7.33 3.10 16.69
CA THR A 368 -8.19 1.91 16.72
C THR A 368 -9.39 2.16 17.65
N GLY A 369 -10.41 1.31 17.60
CA GLY A 369 -11.61 1.47 18.44
C GLY A 369 -11.32 1.37 19.94
N THR A 370 -10.17 0.80 20.30
CA THR A 370 -9.72 0.58 21.69
C THR A 370 -8.53 1.44 22.11
N GLY A 371 -7.93 2.21 21.20
CA GLY A 371 -6.66 2.90 21.45
C GLY A 371 -5.43 1.99 21.50
N ARG A 372 -5.61 0.68 21.28
CA ARG A 372 -4.61 -0.39 21.44
C ARG A 372 -4.42 -1.20 20.14
N ILE A 373 -3.46 -2.12 20.14
CA ILE A 373 -3.29 -3.09 19.07
C ILE A 373 -4.43 -4.12 19.17
N GLU A 374 -5.36 -4.10 18.21
CA GLU A 374 -6.50 -5.03 18.18
C GLU A 374 -6.08 -6.38 17.56
N LEU A 375 -5.79 -7.36 18.43
CA LEU A 375 -5.54 -8.74 18.01
C LEU A 375 -6.85 -9.46 17.65
N TYR A 376 -7.96 -8.99 18.24
CA TYR A 376 -9.33 -9.32 17.86
C TYR A 376 -10.11 -8.05 17.53
N SER A 377 -10.81 -8.04 16.39
CA SER A 377 -11.58 -6.88 15.93
C SER A 377 -13.08 -7.13 15.98
N LYS A 378 -13.77 -6.47 16.93
CA LYS A 378 -15.24 -6.46 17.01
C LYS A 378 -15.92 -5.85 15.78
N PRO A 379 -15.41 -4.77 15.16
CA PRO A 379 -15.96 -4.29 13.90
C PRO A 379 -15.94 -5.35 12.80
N ILE A 380 -14.84 -6.09 12.64
CA ILE A 380 -14.73 -7.18 11.63
C ILE A 380 -15.66 -8.34 11.99
N GLU A 381 -15.75 -8.71 13.27
CA GLU A 381 -16.70 -9.74 13.75
C GLU A 381 -18.14 -9.44 13.30
N LYS A 382 -18.55 -8.17 13.41
CA LYS A 382 -19.91 -7.74 13.01
C LYS A 382 -20.15 -7.78 11.50
N MET A 383 -19.11 -7.79 10.68
CA MET A 383 -19.25 -7.93 9.22
C MET A 383 -19.73 -9.34 8.85
N GLY A 384 -19.40 -10.36 9.65
CA GLY A 384 -19.87 -11.73 9.44
C GLY A 384 -19.32 -12.39 8.17
N TYR A 385 -18.17 -11.94 7.67
CA TYR A 385 -17.52 -12.53 6.50
C TYR A 385 -16.86 -13.86 6.85
N ASP A 386 -17.08 -14.87 6.01
CA ASP A 386 -16.53 -16.22 6.14
C ASP A 386 -15.04 -16.29 5.77
N ASP A 387 -14.60 -15.42 4.86
CA ASP A 387 -13.22 -15.33 4.36
C ASP A 387 -12.32 -14.37 5.15
N CYS A 388 -12.87 -13.65 6.14
CA CYS A 388 -12.14 -12.69 6.97
C CYS A 388 -12.60 -12.75 8.44
N PRO A 389 -12.12 -13.73 9.22
CA PRO A 389 -12.47 -13.88 10.64
C PRO A 389 -11.97 -12.70 11.48
N PRO A 390 -12.52 -12.50 12.70
CA PRO A 390 -12.22 -11.33 13.54
C PRO A 390 -10.86 -11.37 14.25
N HIS A 391 -9.99 -12.32 13.91
CA HIS A 391 -8.59 -12.36 14.30
C HIS A 391 -7.79 -13.07 13.21
N ALA A 392 -6.47 -12.84 13.18
CA ALA A 392 -5.57 -13.54 12.26
C ALA A 392 -5.77 -15.06 12.33
N SER A 393 -6.04 -15.68 11.17
CA SER A 393 -6.39 -17.09 11.07
C SER A 393 -5.79 -17.73 9.81
N TRP A 394 -5.56 -19.04 9.87
CA TRP A 394 -5.16 -19.82 8.71
C TRP A 394 -6.42 -20.25 7.96
N LEU A 395 -6.51 -19.83 6.71
CA LEU A 395 -7.57 -20.19 5.77
C LEU A 395 -6.89 -20.80 4.56
N GLU A 396 -7.31 -22.02 4.20
CA GLU A 396 -6.71 -22.72 3.07
C GLU A 396 -6.94 -21.91 1.77
N PRO A 397 -5.88 -21.51 1.03
CA PRO A 397 -6.05 -20.78 -0.22
C PRO A 397 -6.80 -21.61 -1.26
N MET A 398 -7.45 -20.93 -2.22
CA MET A 398 -8.24 -21.60 -3.26
C MET A 398 -7.41 -22.60 -4.08
N GLU A 399 -6.15 -22.26 -4.35
CA GLU A 399 -5.16 -23.11 -5.01
C GLU A 399 -3.79 -22.88 -4.34
N TRP A 400 -3.10 -23.95 -3.94
CA TRP A 400 -1.76 -23.87 -3.33
C TRP A 400 -1.02 -25.21 -3.37
N LEU A 401 0.30 -25.20 -3.13
CA LEU A 401 1.14 -26.41 -3.23
C LEU A 401 0.81 -27.51 -2.21
N GLY A 402 0.23 -27.17 -1.06
CA GLY A 402 -0.11 -28.14 -0.03
C GLY A 402 -1.43 -28.88 -0.28
N GLN A 403 -2.21 -28.46 -1.27
CA GLN A 403 -3.48 -29.10 -1.60
C GLN A 403 -3.26 -30.55 -2.08
N LYS A 404 -4.08 -31.49 -1.56
CA LYS A 404 -3.95 -32.93 -1.84
C LYS A 404 -4.22 -33.24 -3.32
N ASP A 405 -5.34 -32.76 -3.85
CA ASP A 405 -5.81 -33.06 -5.21
C ASP A 405 -5.53 -31.89 -6.18
N LYS A 406 -4.31 -31.33 -6.13
CA LYS A 406 -3.92 -30.21 -6.99
C LYS A 406 -3.77 -30.63 -8.44
N THR A 407 -4.35 -29.84 -9.35
CA THR A 407 -4.22 -30.02 -10.80
C THR A 407 -2.82 -29.72 -11.31
N TYR A 408 -2.17 -28.68 -10.75
CA TYR A 408 -0.86 -28.22 -11.17
C TYR A 408 0.16 -28.37 -10.02
N PRO A 409 1.35 -28.96 -10.27
CA PRO A 409 2.28 -29.31 -9.21
C PRO A 409 3.25 -28.19 -8.81
N LEU A 410 3.24 -27.04 -9.50
CA LEU A 410 4.21 -25.96 -9.34
C LEU A 410 3.52 -24.66 -8.94
N HIS A 411 4.16 -23.92 -8.04
CA HIS A 411 3.76 -22.57 -7.66
C HIS A 411 4.34 -21.55 -8.63
N MET A 412 3.55 -20.55 -8.99
CA MET A 412 3.99 -19.40 -9.77
C MET A 412 3.50 -18.13 -9.07
N ASN A 413 4.42 -17.23 -8.73
CA ASN A 413 4.15 -15.92 -8.14
C ASN A 413 4.39 -14.78 -9.14
#